data_AF-A0A537S6J3-F1
#
_entry.id   AF-A0A537S6J3-F1
#
_cell.length_a   1.000
_cell.length_b   1.000
_cell.length_c   1.000
_cell.angle_alpha   90.00
_cell.angle_beta   90.00
_cell.angle_gamma   90.00
#
_symmetry.space_group_name_H-M   'P 1'
#
loop_
_entity.id
_entity.type
_entity.pdbx_description
1 polymer ?
#
loop_
_entity_poly.entity_id
_entity_poly.type
_entity_poly.pdbx_seq_one_letter_code
_entity_poly.pdbx_strand_id
1 'polypeptide(L)'
;MEVGAAEEGHLVQWLTKRIGAQVRAPALSGLGWKLVGGRLLPDRGLPAAQFMYEDATGRRLTLYMRKETGLNNTAFQFAERDGFGAFYWVDRPLAYAIAGRLGREELTSIANAVYAQLEQR
;
A
#
# COMPACT_ATOMS: atom_id res chain seq x y z
N MET A 1 13.90 7.41 11.05
CA MET A 1 13.76 6.16 11.81
C MET A 1 13.46 5.09 10.78
N GLU A 2 14.39 4.16 10.59
CA GLU A 2 14.23 3.02 9.68
C GLU A 2 13.42 1.95 10.42
N VAL A 3 12.34 1.46 9.82
CA VAL A 3 11.56 0.37 10.42
C VAL A 3 12.41 -0.89 10.33
N GLY A 4 12.94 -1.36 11.47
CA GLY A 4 13.65 -2.63 11.52
C GLY A 4 12.70 -3.81 11.28
N ALA A 5 13.21 -4.94 10.80
CA ALA A 5 12.39 -6.12 10.48
C ALA A 5 11.49 -6.61 11.65
N ALA A 6 11.95 -6.47 12.90
CA ALA A 6 11.15 -6.79 14.08
C ALA A 6 9.99 -5.80 14.30
N GLU A 7 10.21 -4.52 13.98
CA GLU A 7 9.21 -3.46 14.09
C GLU A 7 8.17 -3.57 12.95
N GLU A 8 8.61 -3.96 11.75
CA GLU A 8 7.75 -4.31 10.62
C GLU A 8 6.85 -5.51 10.96
N GLY A 9 7.43 -6.60 11.48
CA GLY A 9 6.68 -7.79 11.86
C GLY A 9 5.58 -7.50 12.88
N HIS A 10 5.91 -6.76 13.95
CA HIS A 10 4.93 -6.34 14.95
C HIS A 10 3.86 -5.39 14.38
N LEU A 11 4.24 -4.43 13.55
CA LEU A 11 3.32 -3.51 12.88
C LEU A 11 2.32 -4.27 12.01
N VAL A 12 2.79 -5.20 11.18
CA VAL A 12 1.96 -6.00 10.27
C VAL A 12 0.99 -6.87 11.05
N GLN A 13 1.44 -7.55 12.11
CA GLN A 13 0.57 -8.36 12.97
C GLN A 13 -0.51 -7.50 13.66
N TRP A 14 -0.11 -6.34 14.18
CA TRP A 14 -1.05 -5.41 14.83
C TRP A 14 -2.09 -4.88 13.84
N LEU A 15 -1.67 -4.45 12.64
CA LEU A 15 -2.59 -3.99 11.59
C LEU A 15 -3.52 -5.11 11.13
N THR A 16 -3.01 -6.33 10.94
CA THR A 16 -3.82 -7.50 10.56
C THR A 16 -4.96 -7.73 11.55
N LYS A 17 -4.65 -7.70 12.85
CA LYS A 17 -5.66 -7.86 13.91
C LYS A 17 -6.70 -6.74 13.89
N ARG A 18 -6.29 -5.50 13.60
CA ARG A 18 -7.18 -4.33 13.59
C ARG A 18 -8.08 -4.29 12.36
N ILE A 19 -7.54 -4.61 11.18
CA ILE A 19 -8.30 -4.67 9.92
C ILE A 19 -9.22 -5.89 9.94
N GLY A 20 -8.79 -6.99 10.57
CA GLY A 20 -9.50 -8.26 10.56
C GLY A 20 -9.44 -8.93 9.18
N ALA A 21 -8.36 -8.71 8.46
CA ALA A 21 -7.95 -9.38 7.22
C ALA A 21 -6.42 -9.37 7.18
N GLN A 22 -5.82 -10.37 6.54
CA GLN A 22 -4.36 -10.46 6.43
C GLN A 22 -3.83 -9.26 5.64
N VAL A 23 -3.00 -8.44 6.29
CA VAL A 23 -2.25 -7.37 5.63
C VAL A 23 -0.77 -7.70 5.67
N ARG A 24 -0.01 -7.17 4.72
CA ARG A 24 1.45 -7.22 4.72
C ARG A 24 1.99 -5.98 4.04
N ALA A 25 3.22 -5.60 4.39
CA ALA A 25 3.99 -4.60 3.66
C ALA A 25 4.76 -5.31 2.54
N PRO A 26 4.48 -5.02 1.25
CA PRO A 26 5.29 -5.53 0.15
C PRO A 26 6.73 -5.04 0.24
N ALA A 27 7.68 -5.90 -0.15
CA ALA A 27 9.08 -5.57 -0.25
C ALA A 27 9.34 -4.81 -1.55
N LEU A 28 9.56 -3.50 -1.45
CA LEU A 28 9.80 -2.63 -2.62
C LEU A 28 11.27 -2.17 -2.72
N SER A 29 12.16 -2.76 -1.92
CA SER A 29 13.59 -2.42 -1.89
C SER A 29 14.27 -2.68 -3.24
N GLY A 30 13.85 -3.70 -3.98
CA GLY A 30 14.31 -3.96 -5.36
C GLY A 30 13.94 -2.87 -6.38
N LEU A 31 12.95 -2.03 -6.05
CA LEU A 31 12.56 -0.85 -6.82
C LEU A 31 13.11 0.45 -6.20
N GLY A 32 13.98 0.37 -5.20
CA GLY A 32 14.57 1.53 -4.51
C GLY A 32 13.71 2.14 -3.39
N TRP A 33 12.59 1.50 -3.02
CA TRP A 33 11.67 2.00 -2.01
C TRP A 33 11.81 1.24 -0.70
N LYS A 34 12.08 1.95 0.39
CA LYS A 34 12.23 1.38 1.73
C LYS A 34 10.99 1.65 2.57
N LEU A 35 10.53 0.65 3.33
CA LEU A 35 9.47 0.86 4.30
C LEU A 35 9.99 1.76 5.44
N VAL A 36 9.30 2.87 5.69
CA VAL A 36 9.63 3.83 6.76
C VAL A 36 8.58 3.91 7.85
N GLY A 37 7.45 3.21 7.69
CA GLY A 37 6.44 3.12 8.74
C GLY A 37 5.12 2.56 8.26
N GLY A 38 4.21 2.40 9.20
CA GLY A 38 2.81 2.22 8.89
C GLY A 38 1.92 2.61 10.06
N ARG A 39 0.65 2.83 9.76
CA ARG A 39 -0.34 3.27 10.75
C ARG A 39 -1.73 2.79 10.39
N LEU A 40 -2.54 2.64 11.43
CA LEU A 40 -3.98 2.44 11.28
C LEU A 40 -4.66 3.80 11.09
N LEU A 41 -5.59 3.87 10.16
CA LEU A 41 -6.39 5.04 9.85
C LEU A 41 -7.89 4.70 9.94
N PRO A 42 -8.74 5.64 10.36
CA PRO A 42 -10.19 5.52 10.17
C PRO A 42 -10.57 5.86 8.72
N ASP A 43 -11.32 4.98 8.06
CA ASP A 43 -11.92 5.18 6.73
C ASP A 43 -13.42 4.96 6.80
N ARG A 44 -14.21 6.05 6.80
CA ARG A 44 -15.68 5.99 6.84
C ARG A 44 -16.24 5.09 7.96
N GLY A 45 -15.57 5.07 9.12
CA GLY A 45 -15.94 4.25 10.28
C GLY A 45 -15.33 2.84 10.31
N LEU A 46 -14.54 2.47 9.30
CA LEU A 46 -13.84 1.20 9.21
C LEU A 46 -12.33 1.37 9.37
N PRO A 47 -11.62 0.35 9.87
CA PRO A 47 -10.17 0.38 9.97
C PRO A 47 -9.53 0.24 8.57
N ALA A 48 -8.52 1.06 8.31
CA ALA A 48 -7.66 0.99 7.15
C ALA A 48 -6.19 1.00 7.56
N ALA A 49 -5.34 0.28 6.83
CA ALA A 49 -3.91 0.23 7.04
C ALA A 49 -3.21 1.11 6.00
N GLN A 50 -2.21 1.84 6.46
CA GLN A 50 -1.31 2.62 5.61
C GLN A 50 0.12 2.19 5.86
N PHE A 51 0.86 1.88 4.81
CA PHE A 51 2.30 1.70 4.80
C PHE A 51 2.94 2.85 4.03
N MET A 52 4.01 3.42 4.58
CA MET A 52 4.75 4.53 4.01
C MET A 52 6.12 4.05 3.58
N TYR A 53 6.48 4.36 2.34
CA TYR A 53 7.76 4.05 1.75
C TYR A 53 8.47 5.35 1.35
N GLU A 54 9.80 5.29 1.39
CA GLU A 54 10.67 6.40 1.00
C GLU A 54 11.78 5.88 0.09
N ASP A 55 12.10 6.64 -0.96
CA ASP A 55 13.26 6.35 -1.81
C ASP A 55 14.53 7.08 -1.33
N ALA A 56 15.66 6.84 -2.00
CA ALA A 56 16.94 7.47 -1.64
C ALA A 56 16.95 9.02 -1.79
N THR A 57 15.98 9.59 -2.49
CA THR A 57 15.84 11.03 -2.71
C THR A 57 14.86 11.68 -1.72
N GLY A 58 14.23 10.89 -0.85
CA GLY A 58 13.21 11.35 0.09
C GLY A 58 11.80 11.47 -0.52
N ARG A 59 11.57 10.99 -1.76
CA ARG A 59 10.21 10.91 -2.30
C ARG A 59 9.43 9.90 -1.49
N ARG A 60 8.13 10.17 -1.29
CA ARG A 60 7.24 9.30 -0.50
C ARG A 60 6.22 8.60 -1.38
N LEU A 61 6.00 7.34 -1.04
CA LEU A 61 5.02 6.45 -1.63
C LEU A 61 4.16 5.88 -0.51
N THR A 62 2.86 5.86 -0.72
CA THR A 62 1.89 5.37 0.25
C THR A 62 1.16 4.18 -0.32
N LEU A 63 1.22 3.04 0.36
CA LEU A 63 0.32 1.92 0.14
C LEU A 63 -0.78 1.98 1.19
N TYR A 64 -2.01 1.96 0.73
CA TYR A 64 -3.21 2.00 1.54
C TYR A 64 -4.04 0.76 1.27
N MET A 65 -4.59 0.17 2.33
CA MET A 65 -5.45 -1.00 2.22
C MET A 65 -6.56 -0.97 3.26
N ARG A 66 -7.75 -1.40 2.85
CA ARG A 66 -8.93 -1.45 3.73
C ARG A 66 -9.79 -2.64 3.34
N LYS A 67 -10.67 -3.07 4.22
CA LYS A 67 -11.72 -4.03 3.85
C LYS A 67 -12.57 -3.46 2.72
N GLU A 68 -12.77 -4.26 1.68
CA GLU A 68 -13.70 -3.86 0.62
C GLU A 68 -15.13 -3.88 1.16
N THR A 69 -15.86 -2.79 0.94
CA THR A 69 -17.22 -2.54 1.41
C THR A 69 -18.21 -2.21 0.30
N GLY A 70 -17.76 -2.26 -0.95
CA GLY A 70 -18.58 -2.17 -2.17
C GLY A 70 -17.73 -2.31 -3.45
N LEU A 71 -18.24 -1.76 -4.56
CA LEU A 71 -17.62 -1.72 -5.90
C LEU A 71 -17.08 -3.06 -6.45
N ASN A 72 -17.85 -3.67 -7.36
CA ASN A 72 -17.50 -4.85 -8.18
C ASN A 72 -16.33 -4.63 -9.17
N ASN A 73 -15.48 -3.62 -8.96
CA ASN A 73 -14.44 -3.27 -9.92
C ASN A 73 -13.08 -3.79 -9.46
N THR A 74 -12.69 -4.95 -9.97
CA THR A 74 -11.37 -5.56 -9.76
C THR A 74 -10.29 -4.96 -10.67
N ALA A 75 -10.64 -4.04 -11.57
CA ALA A 75 -9.72 -3.47 -12.53
C ALA A 75 -8.73 -2.49 -11.86
N PHE A 76 -7.48 -2.49 -12.34
CA PHE A 76 -6.53 -1.44 -12.05
C PHE A 76 -7.02 -0.11 -12.62
N GLN A 77 -7.20 0.87 -11.74
CA GLN A 77 -7.58 2.22 -12.12
C GLN A 77 -6.43 3.17 -11.79
N PHE A 78 -6.01 3.97 -12.77
CA PHE A 78 -5.05 5.04 -12.57
C PHE A 78 -5.78 6.38 -12.49
N ALA A 79 -5.40 7.21 -11.52
CA ALA A 79 -5.78 8.60 -11.44
C ALA A 79 -4.53 9.45 -11.19
N GLU A 80 -4.45 10.62 -11.80
CA GLU A 80 -3.37 11.56 -11.56
C GLU A 80 -3.94 12.96 -11.40
N ARG A 81 -3.39 13.71 -10.46
CA ARG A 81 -3.72 15.11 -10.26
C ARG A 81 -2.51 15.88 -9.74
N ASP A 82 -2.17 16.99 -10.38
CA ASP A 82 -1.11 17.92 -9.93
C ASP A 82 0.26 17.24 -9.68
N GLY A 83 0.59 16.23 -10.50
CA GLY A 83 1.82 15.42 -10.37
C GLY A 83 1.78 14.41 -9.22
N PHE A 84 0.60 14.10 -8.69
CA PHE A 84 0.34 13.04 -7.72
C PHE A 84 -0.48 11.94 -8.38
N GLY A 85 0.16 10.81 -8.62
CA GLY A 85 -0.46 9.63 -9.22
C GLY A 85 -0.96 8.67 -8.15
N ALA A 86 -2.05 7.96 -8.46
CA ALA A 86 -2.58 6.89 -7.65
C ALA A 86 -3.11 5.74 -8.52
N PHE A 87 -2.76 4.50 -8.15
CA PHE A 87 -3.40 3.29 -8.66
C PHE A 87 -4.30 2.68 -7.61
N TYR A 88 -5.48 2.21 -8.02
CA TYR A 88 -6.46 1.55 -7.17
C TYR A 88 -6.84 0.20 -7.78
N TRP A 89 -6.97 -0.82 -6.95
CA TRP A 89 -7.48 -2.13 -7.36
C TRP A 89 -8.15 -2.83 -6.17
N VAL A 90 -8.99 -3.81 -6.47
CA VAL A 90 -9.66 -4.64 -5.47
C VAL A 90 -9.19 -6.08 -5.65
N ASP A 91 -8.62 -6.65 -4.59
CA ASP A 91 -8.35 -8.08 -4.48
C ASP A 91 -8.94 -8.58 -3.15
N ARG A 92 -10.10 -9.25 -3.26
CA ARG A 92 -10.96 -9.55 -2.10
C ARG A 92 -10.20 -10.40 -1.07
N PRO A 93 -10.29 -10.05 0.22
CA PRO A 93 -11.27 -9.16 0.85
C PRO A 93 -10.85 -7.68 0.96
N LEU A 94 -9.76 -7.27 0.32
CA LEU A 94 -9.16 -5.95 0.49
C LEU A 94 -9.27 -5.07 -0.77
N ALA A 95 -9.42 -3.78 -0.54
CA ALA A 95 -9.23 -2.73 -1.52
C ALA A 95 -7.86 -2.11 -1.29
N TYR A 96 -7.14 -1.82 -2.36
CA TYR A 96 -5.80 -1.26 -2.30
C TYR A 96 -5.71 0.05 -3.08
N ALA A 97 -4.87 0.95 -2.58
CA ALA A 97 -4.45 2.13 -3.30
C ALA A 97 -2.95 2.34 -3.11
N ILE A 98 -2.24 2.63 -4.17
CA ILE A 98 -0.85 3.06 -4.10
C ILE A 98 -0.72 4.44 -4.72
N ALA A 99 -0.12 5.38 -3.97
CA ALA A 99 -0.09 6.76 -4.40
C ALA A 99 1.23 7.45 -4.03
N GLY A 100 1.65 8.40 -4.87
CA GLY A 100 2.88 9.15 -4.68
C GLY A 100 3.08 10.23 -5.75
N ARG A 101 4.07 11.09 -5.53
CA ARG A 101 4.50 12.06 -6.56
C ARG A 101 5.41 11.39 -7.59
N LEU A 102 4.82 10.48 -8.36
CA LEU A 102 5.49 9.63 -9.34
C LEU A 102 4.77 9.69 -10.68
N GLY A 103 5.51 9.54 -11.77
CA GLY A 103 4.93 9.40 -13.10
C GLY A 103 4.19 8.08 -13.26
N ARG A 104 3.26 8.02 -14.21
CA ARG A 104 2.43 6.84 -14.49
C ARG A 104 3.24 5.55 -14.66
N GLU A 105 4.35 5.57 -15.40
CA GLU A 105 5.15 4.36 -15.68
C GLU A 105 5.82 3.80 -14.42
N GLU A 106 6.39 4.68 -13.60
CA GLU A 106 7.00 4.31 -12.31
C GLU A 106 5.93 3.74 -11.37
N LEU A 107 4.80 4.43 -11.23
CA LEU A 107 3.71 3.99 -10.36
C LEU A 107 3.06 2.67 -10.86
N THR A 108 3.00 2.45 -12.17
CA THR A 108 2.53 1.19 -12.77
C THR A 108 3.45 0.03 -12.40
N SER A 109 4.76 0.22 -12.51
CA SER A 109 5.77 -0.79 -12.15
C SER A 109 5.67 -1.18 -10.68
N ILE A 110 5.49 -0.19 -9.81
CA ILE A 110 5.33 -0.42 -8.38
C ILE A 110 3.99 -1.12 -8.08
N ALA A 111 2.89 -0.68 -8.68
CA ALA A 111 1.57 -1.29 -8.50
C ALA A 111 1.58 -2.78 -8.90
N ASN A 112 2.23 -3.12 -10.02
CA ASN A 112 2.40 -4.50 -10.46
C ASN A 112 3.25 -5.33 -9.49
N ALA A 113 4.34 -4.77 -8.98
CA ALA A 113 5.18 -5.45 -8.00
C ALA A 113 4.45 -5.70 -6.67
N VAL A 114 3.66 -4.73 -6.21
CA VAL A 114 2.80 -4.88 -5.04
C VAL A 114 1.76 -5.98 -5.29
N TYR A 115 1.05 -5.91 -6.41
CA TYR A 115 0.01 -6.88 -6.75
C TYR A 115 0.57 -8.31 -6.82
N ALA A 116 1.66 -8.53 -7.55
CA ALA A 116 2.28 -9.84 -7.69
C ALA A 116 2.76 -10.40 -6.34
N GLN A 117 3.24 -9.55 -5.44
CA GLN A 117 3.60 -9.98 -4.09
C GLN A 117 2.37 -10.30 -3.25
N LEU A 118 1.28 -9.53 -3.37
CA LEU A 118 0.05 -9.73 -2.61
C LEU A 118 -0.77 -10.94 -3.06
N GLU A 119 -0.71 -11.32 -4.34
CA GLU A 119 -1.34 -12.54 -4.88
C GLU A 119 -0.65 -13.84 -4.44
N GLN A 120 0.66 -13.82 -4.24
CA GLN A 120 1.43 -14.97 -3.74
C GLN A 120 1.10 -15.18 -2.25
N ARG A 121 -0.03 -15.84 -1.97
CA ARG A 121 -0.52 -16.18 -0.63
C ARG A 121 0.30 -17.31 -0.01
#